data_AF-A0A7R9DYU1-F1
#
_entry.id   AF-A0A7R9DYU1-F1
#
_cell.length_a   1.000
_cell.length_b   1.000
_cell.length_c   1.000
_cell.angle_alpha   90.00
_cell.angle_beta   90.00
_cell.angle_gamma   90.00
#
_symmetry.space_group_name_H-M   'P 1'
#
loop_
_entity.id
_entity.type
_entity.pdbx_description
1 polymer ?
#
loop_
_entity_poly.entity_id
_entity_poly.type
_entity_poly.pdbx_seq_one_letter_code
_entity_poly.pdbx_strand_id
1 'polypeptide(L)' 'MPLVIPQDYTATDLEIEHRVAYFREDVGINLHHWHWHLVYPFNAALNIVNKDRRGELFFYMHQQIMGR' A
#
# COMPACT_ATOMS: atom_id res chain seq x y z
N MET A 1 16.93 -23.98 7.24
CA MET A 1 16.42 -23.71 5.89
C MET A 1 15.33 -22.65 5.99
N PRO A 2 15.26 -21.66 5.09
CA PRO A 2 14.16 -20.69 5.05
C PRO A 2 12.82 -21.37 4.74
N LEU A 3 11.73 -20.84 5.27
CA LEU A 3 10.36 -21.22 4.88
C LEU A 3 10.01 -20.49 3.58
N VAL A 4 9.59 -21.22 2.55
CA VAL A 4 9.13 -20.66 1.28
C VAL A 4 7.64 -20.39 1.37
N ILE A 5 7.22 -19.14 1.10
CA ILE A 5 5.82 -18.77 0.99
C ILE A 5 5.43 -18.84 -0.50
N PRO A 6 4.42 -19.65 -0.87
CA PRO A 6 3.97 -19.72 -2.26
C PRO A 6 3.27 -18.42 -2.65
N GLN A 7 3.27 -18.06 -3.93
CA GLN A 7 2.54 -16.90 -4.44
C GLN A 7 1.02 -17.15 -4.46
N ASP A 8 0.59 -18.38 -4.76
CA ASP A 8 -0.81 -18.77 -4.87
C ASP A 8 -1.38 -19.21 -3.52
N TYR A 9 -1.32 -18.32 -2.52
CA TYR A 9 -1.76 -18.62 -1.16
C TYR A 9 -3.15 -18.06 -0.82
N THR A 10 -3.61 -17.03 -1.53
CA THR A 10 -4.95 -16.43 -1.35
C THR A 10 -5.98 -16.97 -2.33
N ALA A 11 -5.57 -17.29 -3.56
CA ALA A 11 -6.42 -17.86 -4.59
C ALA A 11 -5.61 -18.65 -5.64
N THR A 12 -6.29 -19.06 -6.72
CA THR A 12 -5.70 -19.70 -7.91
C THR A 12 -6.06 -18.89 -9.15
N ASP A 13 -5.48 -19.22 -10.30
CA ASP A 13 -5.77 -18.56 -11.58
C ASP A 13 -7.23 -18.67 -12.07
N LEU A 14 -8.07 -19.47 -11.40
CA LEU A 14 -9.52 -19.47 -11.62
C LEU A 14 -10.18 -18.17 -11.17
N GLU A 15 -9.58 -17.46 -10.20
CA GLU A 15 -10.01 -16.13 -9.78
C GLU A 15 -9.27 -15.08 -10.60
N ILE A 16 -10.00 -14.27 -11.36
CA ILE A 16 -9.40 -13.30 -12.28
C ILE A 16 -8.59 -12.23 -11.54
N GLU A 17 -9.02 -11.86 -10.33
CA GLU A 17 -8.32 -10.89 -9.49
C GLU A 17 -6.98 -11.43 -8.94
N HIS A 18 -6.79 -12.76 -8.95
CA HIS A 18 -5.53 -13.37 -8.51
C HIS A 18 -4.35 -13.01 -9.42
N ARG A 19 -4.63 -12.62 -10.68
CA ARG A 19 -3.61 -12.17 -11.64
C ARG A 19 -2.83 -10.95 -11.18
N VAL A 20 -3.38 -10.15 -10.26
CA VAL A 20 -2.72 -8.98 -9.69
C VAL A 20 -2.30 -9.19 -8.23
N ALA A 21 -2.30 -10.44 -7.72
CA ALA A 21 -1.82 -10.77 -6.38
C ALA A 21 -0.37 -10.33 -6.18
N TYR A 22 0.49 -10.46 -7.20
CA TYR A 22 1.88 -10.00 -7.17
C TYR A 22 2.04 -8.50 -6.83
N PHE A 23 1.00 -7.69 -7.05
CA PHE A 23 0.99 -6.27 -6.73
C PHE A 23 0.24 -5.99 -5.42
N ARG A 24 -0.97 -6.54 -5.28
CA ARG A 24 -1.84 -6.29 -4.11
C ARG A 24 -1.28 -6.87 -2.82
N GLU A 25 -0.54 -7.97 -2.92
CA GLU A 25 -0.05 -8.75 -1.78
C GLU A 25 1.46 -8.63 -1.58
N ASP A 26 2.14 -7.82 -2.39
CA ASP A 26 3.56 -7.53 -2.19
C ASP A 26 3.79 -6.86 -0.82
N VAL A 27 4.76 -7.39 -0.08
CA VAL A 27 5.10 -6.92 1.25
C VAL A 27 5.66 -5.50 1.19
N GLY A 28 6.43 -5.16 0.15
CA GLY A 28 7.01 -3.83 -0.02
C GLY A 28 5.96 -2.75 -0.29
N ILE A 29 5.01 -3.01 -1.19
CA ILE A 29 3.91 -2.08 -1.53
C ILE A 29 3.03 -1.84 -0.31
N ASN A 30 2.64 -2.90 0.41
CA ASN A 30 1.83 -2.77 1.61
C ASN A 30 2.57 -2.04 2.75
N LEU A 31 3.87 -2.33 2.95
CA LEU A 31 4.69 -1.60 3.91
C LEU A 31 4.82 -0.12 3.52
N HIS A 32 4.99 0.20 2.24
CA HIS A 32 5.05 1.58 1.77
C HIS A 32 3.74 2.32 2.08
N HIS A 33 2.59 1.73 1.73
CA HIS A 33 1.27 2.31 1.99
C HIS A 33 1.06 2.59 3.49
N TRP A 34 1.42 1.63 4.36
CA TRP A 34 1.33 1.81 5.81
C TRP A 34 2.27 2.91 6.31
N HIS A 35 3.54 2.90 5.91
CA HIS A 35 4.51 3.92 6.34
C HIS A 35 4.12 5.32 5.85
N TRP A 36 3.54 5.44 4.65
CA TRP A 36 3.04 6.72 4.15
C TRP A 36 1.95 7.29 5.07
N HIS A 37 1.00 6.45 5.50
CA HIS A 37 -0.04 6.84 6.45
C HIS A 37 0.47 7.08 7.88
N LEU A 38 1.59 6.46 8.28
CA LEU A 38 2.28 6.79 9.52
C LEU A 38 2.94 8.18 9.48
N VAL A 39 3.53 8.55 8.33
CA VAL A 39 4.16 9.86 8.13
C VAL A 39 3.11 10.97 7.95
N TYR A 40 2.01 10.70 7.25
CA TYR A 40 0.92 11.65 6.97
C TYR A 40 -0.42 11.23 7.59
N PRO A 41 -0.50 11.08 8.93
CA PRO A 41 -1.70 10.57 9.60
C PRO A 41 -2.91 11.50 9.39
N PHE A 42 -4.11 10.92 9.38
CA PHE A 42 -5.37 11.66 9.27
C PHE A 42 -5.82 12.24 10.60
N ASN A 43 -5.46 11.61 11.72
CA ASN A 43 -5.86 12.02 13.06
C ASN A 43 -4.66 11.91 14.03
N ALA A 44 -4.25 13.03 14.59
CA ALA A 44 -3.24 13.19 15.65
C ALA A 44 -3.27 14.65 16.14
N ALA A 45 -2.37 15.04 17.05
CA ALA A 45 -2.17 16.44 17.42
C ALA A 45 -1.88 17.31 16.17
N LEU A 46 -2.31 18.57 16.19
CA LEU A 46 -2.23 19.46 15.01
C LEU A 46 -0.80 19.61 14.48
N ASN A 47 0.21 19.68 15.35
CA ASN A 47 1.62 19.74 14.96
C ASN A 47 2.12 18.46 14.26
N ILE A 48 1.45 17.33 14.46
CA ILE A 48 1.75 16.07 13.78
C ILE A 48 1.02 16.01 12.43
N VAL A 49 -0.24 16.42 12.38
CA VAL A 49 -1.05 16.35 11.15
C VAL A 49 -0.70 17.48 10.18
N ASN A 50 -0.39 18.69 10.65
CA ASN A 50 -0.17 19.87 9.80
C ASN A 50 1.21 19.83 9.12
N LYS A 51 1.33 19.01 8.08
CA LYS A 51 2.49 18.88 7.20
C LYS A 51 2.20 19.53 5.85
N ASP A 52 3.24 20.09 5.24
CA ASP A 52 3.14 20.78 3.96
C ASP A 52 2.43 19.93 2.89
N ARG A 53 1.43 20.53 2.25
CA ARG A 53 0.65 19.97 1.12
C ARG A 53 0.17 18.52 1.31
N ARG A 54 -0.03 18.03 2.54
CA ARG A 54 -0.37 16.62 2.78
C ARG A 54 -1.63 16.12 2.06
N GLY A 55 -2.59 17.01 1.79
CA GLY A 55 -3.80 16.67 1.04
C GLY A 55 -3.54 16.47 -0.46
N GLU A 56 -2.69 17.31 -1.05
CA GLU A 56 -2.26 17.11 -2.44
C GLU A 56 -1.39 15.86 -2.58
N LEU A 57 -0.48 15.64 -1.62
CA LEU A 57 0.35 14.44 -1.62
C LEU A 57 -0.47 13.17 -1.39
N PHE A 58 -1.54 13.23 -0.60
CA PHE A 58 -2.51 12.13 -0.48
C PHE A 58 -3.09 11.77 -1.84
N PHE A 59 -3.60 12.76 -2.58
CA PHE A 59 -4.12 12.53 -3.92
C PHE A 59 -3.03 11.95 -4.84
N TYR A 60 -1.85 12.58 -4.89
CA TYR A 60 -0.79 12.19 -5.79
C TYR A 60 -0.26 10.77 -5.54
N MET A 61 -0.02 10.39 -4.27
CA MET A 61 0.48 9.06 -3.93
C MET A 61 -0.49 7.96 -4.38
N HIS A 62 -1.77 8.09 -4.03
CA HIS A 62 -2.79 7.11 -4.41
C HIS A 62 -3.05 7.10 -5.92
N GLN A 63 -3.04 8.27 -6.57
CA GLN A 63 -3.15 8.36 -8.03
C GLN A 63 -2.01 7.62 -8.72
N GLN A 64 -0.77 7.73 -8.22
CA GLN A 64 0.37 7.00 -8.76
C GLN A 64 0.28 5.48 -8.52
N ILE A 65 -0.27 5.02 -7.40
CA ILE A 65 -0.53 3.58 -7.18
C ILE A 65 -1.53 3.06 -8.21
N MET A 66 -2.64 3.78 -8.42
CA MET A 66 -3.66 3.39 -9.40
C MET A 66 -3.19 3.53 -10.86
N GLY A 67 -2.15 4.31 -11.11
CA GLY A 67 -1.58 4.54 -12.45
C GLY A 67 -0.45 3.57 -12.84
N ARG A 68 -0.11 2.61 -11.99
CA ARG A 68 0.85 1.52 -12.27
C ARG A 68 0.12 0.27 -12.72
#